data_AF-A0A3N5W3R7-F1
#
_entry.id   AF-A0A3N5W3R7-F1
#
_cell.length_a   1.000
_cell.length_b   1.000
_cell.length_c   1.000
_cell.angle_alpha   90.00
_cell.angle_beta   90.00
_cell.angle_gamma   90.00
#
_symmetry.space_group_name_H-M   'P 1'
#
loop_
_entity.id
_entity.type
_entity.pdbx_description
1 polymer ?
#
loop_
_entity_poly.entity_id
_entity_poly.type
_entity_poly.pdbx_seq_one_letter_code
_entity_poly.pdbx_strand_id
1 'polypeptide(L)'
;SLPQEFSRRFGIPSFIDNDGTCAALGELRFGAGRKFRNFVVVTLGTGIGGGIVVNRAVVTDAKGTPPEIGAICLDPKGPVNYSGIP
;
A
#
# COMPACT_ATOMS: atom_id res chain seq x y z
N SER A 1 -1.35 2.97 20.50
CA SER A 1 -1.60 3.18 19.05
C SER A 1 -3.01 2.76 18.71
N LEU A 2 -3.52 3.16 17.53
CA LEU A 2 -4.87 2.82 17.08
C LEU A 2 -5.15 1.29 17.13
N PRO A 3 -4.26 0.41 16.62
CA PRO A 3 -4.37 -1.04 16.82
C PRO A 3 -4.57 -1.52 18.26
N GLN A 4 -3.83 -0.96 19.24
CA GLN A 4 -3.96 -1.43 20.62
C GLN A 4 -5.29 -1.01 21.25
N GLU A 5 -5.78 0.20 20.93
CA GLU A 5 -7.07 0.66 21.41
C GLU A 5 -8.22 -0.18 20.85
N PHE A 6 -8.15 -0.53 19.56
CA PHE A 6 -9.13 -1.41 18.93
C PHE A 6 -9.06 -2.82 19.50
N SER A 7 -7.86 -3.34 19.72
CA SER A 7 -7.69 -4.66 20.32
C SER A 7 -8.28 -4.74 21.73
N ARG A 8 -8.07 -3.69 22.54
CA ARG A 8 -8.66 -3.57 23.88
C ARG A 8 -10.19 -3.48 23.83
N ARG A 9 -10.74 -2.70 22.90
CA ARG A 9 -12.18 -2.48 22.78
C ARG A 9 -12.95 -3.69 22.27
N PHE A 10 -12.37 -4.43 21.32
CA PHE A 10 -13.06 -5.55 20.65
C PHE A 10 -12.60 -6.94 21.15
N GLY A 11 -11.58 -7.02 21.99
CA GLY A 11 -11.09 -8.29 22.55
C GLY A 11 -10.41 -9.20 21.53
N ILE A 12 -10.01 -8.67 20.36
CA ILE A 12 -9.36 -9.42 19.28
C ILE A 12 -8.14 -8.67 18.76
N PRO A 13 -7.10 -9.35 18.25
CA PRO A 13 -5.94 -8.68 17.63
C PRO A 13 -6.37 -7.75 16.50
N SER A 14 -5.86 -6.52 16.51
CA SER A 14 -6.09 -5.52 15.47
C SER A 14 -4.77 -5.11 14.80
N PHE A 15 -4.84 -4.86 13.50
CA PHE A 15 -3.70 -4.46 12.66
C PHE A 15 -4.09 -3.22 11.86
N ILE A 16 -3.11 -2.43 11.46
CA ILE A 16 -3.29 -1.26 10.60
C ILE A 16 -2.22 -1.26 9.52
N ASP A 17 -2.60 -0.86 8.31
CA ASP A 17 -1.70 -0.67 7.18
C ASP A 17 -2.29 0.41 6.26
N ASN A 18 -1.49 0.86 5.29
CA ASN A 18 -1.93 1.74 4.22
C ASN A 18 -3.01 1.06 3.34
N ASP A 19 -3.89 1.86 2.74
CA ASP A 19 -4.98 1.40 1.88
C ASP A 19 -4.49 0.70 0.61
N GLY A 20 -3.41 1.18 -0.01
CA GLY A 20 -2.71 0.54 -1.13
C GLY A 20 -2.14 -0.83 -0.77
N THR A 21 -1.49 -0.95 0.41
CA THR A 21 -1.04 -2.25 0.93
C THR A 21 -2.23 -3.19 1.14
N CYS A 22 -3.31 -2.71 1.76
CA CYS A 22 -4.52 -3.48 2.00
C CYS A 22 -5.16 -3.97 0.69
N ALA A 23 -5.20 -3.11 -0.33
CA ALA A 23 -5.68 -3.47 -1.67
C ALA A 23 -4.80 -4.57 -2.29
N ALA A 24 -3.48 -4.44 -2.20
CA ALA A 24 -2.54 -5.46 -2.70
C ALA A 24 -2.68 -6.82 -1.98
N LEU A 25 -2.86 -6.80 -0.65
CA LEU A 25 -3.17 -8.00 0.14
C LEU A 25 -4.51 -8.62 -0.26
N GLY A 26 -5.52 -7.79 -0.51
CA GLY A 26 -6.83 -8.21 -1.00
C GLY A 26 -6.74 -8.92 -2.35
N GLU A 27 -6.05 -8.31 -3.31
CA GLU A 27 -5.81 -8.90 -4.63
C GLU A 27 -4.99 -10.20 -4.58
N LEU A 28 -3.97 -10.24 -3.70
CA LEU A 28 -3.15 -11.44 -3.48
C LEU A 28 -3.97 -12.61 -2.93
N ARG A 29 -4.87 -12.33 -1.97
CA ARG A 29 -5.57 -13.38 -1.22
C ARG A 29 -6.88 -13.78 -1.88
N PHE A 30 -7.62 -12.83 -2.43
CA PHE A 30 -8.99 -13.01 -2.87
C PHE A 30 -9.23 -12.61 -4.34
N GLY A 31 -8.42 -11.68 -4.87
CA GLY A 31 -8.64 -11.11 -6.20
C GLY A 31 -7.83 -11.74 -7.33
N ALA A 32 -7.52 -10.92 -8.34
CA ALA A 32 -6.84 -11.32 -9.57
C ALA A 32 -5.38 -11.73 -9.32
N GLY A 33 -4.76 -11.17 -8.28
CA GLY A 33 -3.37 -11.44 -7.88
C GLY A 33 -3.10 -12.88 -7.41
N ARG A 34 -4.13 -13.67 -7.09
CA ARG A 34 -4.00 -15.03 -6.50
C ARG A 34 -3.09 -15.97 -7.28
N LYS A 35 -3.14 -15.91 -8.62
CA LYS A 35 -2.38 -16.79 -9.53
C LYS A 35 -0.96 -16.30 -9.82
N PHE A 36 -0.61 -15.10 -9.37
CA PHE A 36 0.66 -14.47 -9.66
C PHE A 36 1.56 -14.48 -8.41
N ARG A 37 2.87 -14.66 -8.63
CA ARG A 37 3.86 -14.51 -7.56
C ARG A 37 4.27 -13.07 -7.34
N ASN A 38 4.31 -12.29 -8.43
CA ASN A 38 4.75 -10.91 -8.45
C ASN A 38 3.71 -10.10 -9.23
N PHE A 39 3.26 -8.98 -8.67
CA PHE A 39 2.37 -8.04 -9.35
C PHE A 39 2.37 -6.70 -8.62
N VAL A 40 1.81 -5.68 -9.28
CA VAL A 40 1.57 -4.36 -8.70
C VAL A 40 0.08 -4.10 -8.72
N VAL A 41 -0.44 -3.55 -7.64
CA VAL A 41 -1.77 -2.93 -7.61
C VAL A 41 -1.58 -1.44 -7.71
N VAL A 42 -2.28 -0.82 -8.67
CA VAL A 42 -2.37 0.64 -8.79
C VAL A 42 -3.81 1.04 -8.52
N THR A 43 -4.00 1.90 -7.53
CA THR A 43 -5.31 2.48 -7.20
C THR A 43 -5.40 3.86 -7.82
N LEU A 44 -6.49 4.10 -8.55
CA LEU A 44 -6.82 5.40 -9.15
C LEU A 44 -8.07 5.93 -8.46
N GLY A 45 -7.94 7.05 -7.75
CA GLY A 45 -9.02 7.67 -6.99
C GLY A 45 -8.85 9.19 -6.95
N THR A 46 -8.89 9.76 -5.76
CA THR A 46 -8.56 11.19 -5.55
C THR A 46 -7.10 11.50 -5.92
N GLY A 47 -6.22 10.51 -5.80
CA GLY A 47 -4.86 10.52 -6.29
C GLY A 47 -4.48 9.17 -6.88
N ILE A 48 -3.17 8.90 -6.93
CA ILE A 48 -2.59 7.63 -7.38
C ILE A 48 -1.92 6.99 -6.17
N GLY A 49 -2.15 5.70 -5.96
CA GLY A 49 -1.51 4.92 -4.91
C GLY A 49 -1.41 3.45 -5.28
N GLY A 50 -1.09 2.60 -4.31
CA GLY A 50 -1.15 1.15 -4.49
C GLY A 50 -0.11 0.39 -3.69
N GLY A 51 0.21 -0.81 -4.15
CA GLY A 51 1.11 -1.71 -3.44
C GLY A 51 1.81 -2.69 -4.37
N ILE A 52 3.02 -3.09 -4.00
CA ILE A 52 3.85 -4.01 -4.76
C ILE A 52 3.88 -5.36 -4.05
N VAL A 53 3.67 -6.45 -4.78
CA VAL A 53 3.79 -7.82 -4.29
C VAL A 53 4.94 -8.52 -5.00
N VAL A 54 5.86 -9.09 -4.22
CA VAL A 54 6.99 -9.89 -4.70
C VAL A 54 7.06 -11.18 -3.91
N ASN A 55 7.21 -12.31 -4.58
CA ASN A 55 7.22 -13.65 -3.98
C ASN A 55 6.03 -13.89 -3.05
N ARG A 56 4.85 -13.39 -3.44
CA ARG A 56 3.60 -13.47 -2.66
C ARG A 56 3.63 -12.75 -1.31
N ALA A 57 4.53 -11.78 -1.13
CA ALA A 57 4.53 -10.87 0.02
C ALA A 57 4.43 -9.43 -0.47
N VAL A 58 3.72 -8.58 0.28
CA VAL A 58 3.76 -7.14 0.04
C VAL A 58 5.14 -6.60 0.36
N VAL A 59 5.63 -5.70 -0.48
CA VAL A 59 6.91 -5.03 -0.30
C VAL A 59 6.72 -3.84 0.63
N THR A 60 7.54 -3.77 1.67
CA THR A 60 7.64 -2.65 2.61
C THR A 60 9.10 -2.39 2.96
N ASP A 61 9.39 -1.22 3.51
CA ASP A 61 10.69 -0.94 4.10
C ASP A 61 10.84 -1.60 5.49
N ALA A 62 11.98 -1.40 6.14
CA ALA A 62 12.27 -1.97 7.47
C ALA A 62 11.30 -1.48 8.58
N LYS A 63 10.55 -0.40 8.35
CA LYS A 63 9.56 0.16 9.27
C LYS A 63 8.13 -0.25 8.91
N GLY A 64 7.94 -1.03 7.84
CA GLY A 64 6.63 -1.43 7.35
C GLY A 64 5.97 -0.37 6.47
N THR A 65 6.70 0.66 6.03
CA THR A 65 6.17 1.67 5.11
C THR A 65 6.11 1.11 3.69
N PRO A 66 4.95 1.18 3.00
CA PRO A 66 4.83 0.72 1.62
C PRO A 66 5.56 1.64 0.64
N PRO A 67 5.84 1.17 -0.58
CA PRO A 67 6.34 2.02 -1.65
C PRO A 67 5.28 3.05 -2.06
N GLU A 68 5.64 4.33 -2.05
CA GLU A 68 4.80 5.44 -2.51
C GLU A 68 4.78 5.51 -4.04
N ILE A 69 4.16 4.53 -4.71
CA ILE A 69 4.21 4.40 -6.17
C ILE A 69 3.53 5.57 -6.89
N GLY A 70 2.61 6.27 -6.23
CA GLY A 70 1.99 7.50 -6.75
C GLY A 70 2.88 8.73 -6.70
N ALA A 71 4.00 8.66 -5.97
CA ALA A 71 4.96 9.74 -5.82
C ALA A 71 6.22 9.56 -6.69
N ILE A 72 6.19 8.61 -7.63
CA ILE A 72 7.27 8.43 -8.61
C ILE A 72 7.27 9.66 -9.54
N CYS A 73 8.38 10.40 -9.56
CA CYS A 73 8.57 11.52 -10.49
C CYS A 73 8.58 11.01 -11.93
N LEU A 74 7.64 11.48 -12.73
CA LEU A 74 7.54 11.14 -14.16
C LEU A 74 8.19 12.21 -15.04
N ASP A 75 8.09 13.48 -14.64
CA ASP A 75 8.69 14.62 -15.33
C ASP A 75 9.38 15.54 -14.30
N PRO A 76 10.73 15.63 -14.30
CA PRO A 76 11.46 16.52 -13.40
C PRO A 76 11.16 18.02 -13.58
N LYS A 77 10.49 18.39 -14.69
CA LYS A 77 10.04 19.76 -14.97
C LYS A 77 8.54 19.93 -14.71
N GLY A 78 7.88 18.91 -14.17
CA GLY A 78 6.46 18.89 -13.87
C GLY A 78 6.06 19.73 -12.66
N PRO A 79 4.75 19.85 -12.40
CA PRO A 79 4.23 20.50 -11.21
C PRO A 79 4.57 19.71 -9.94
N VAL A 80 5.05 20.41 -8.91
CA VAL A 80 5.41 19.80 -7.63
C VAL A 80 4.17 19.29 -6.88
N ASN A 81 4.21 18.03 -6.46
CA ASN A 81 3.19 17.42 -5.62
C ASN A 81 3.28 17.88 -4.16
N TYR A 82 2.32 17.46 -3.32
CA TYR A 82 2.25 17.87 -1.90
C TYR A 82 3.48 17.45 -1.06
N SER A 83 4.27 16.48 -1.54
CA SER A 83 5.50 16.01 -0.90
C SER A 83 6.77 16.70 -1.42
N GLY A 84 6.65 17.68 -2.32
CA GLY A 84 7.80 18.40 -2.86
C GLY A 84 8.48 17.69 -4.05
N ILE A 85 7.86 16.65 -4.61
CA ILE A 85 8.39 15.90 -5.76
C ILE A 85 7.75 16.44 -7.05
N PRO A 86 8.53 16.78 -8.10
CA PRO A 86 8.01 17.16 -9.42
C PRO A 86 7.21 16.07 -10.14
#